data_AF-A0A661SIL1-F1
#
_entry.id   AF-A0A661SIL1-F1
#
_cell.length_a   1.000
_cell.length_b   1.000
_cell.length_c   1.000
_cell.angle_alpha   90.00
_cell.angle_beta   90.00
_cell.angle_gamma   90.00
#
_symmetry.space_group_name_H-M   'P 1'
#
loop_
_entity.id
_entity.type
_entity.pdbx_description
1 polymer ?
#
loop_
_entity_poly.entity_id
_entity_poly.type
_entity_poly.pdbx_seq_one_letter_code
_entity_poly.pdbx_strand_id
1 'polypeptide(L)'
;MGAALVLLVVLAGCRTEHRFVKKVTFEKTNDIVITFAGPVDAAWAKNVDNYTVFEKEDPDILLAIKEITLTPDRTKVTLHFKNALNQSRAHTLMIKDIISEGKSQGAAVLTVKKLYLGYLFSILIGAMLIHNFVFTKYLGLCVFFGTSQKRTTAVGMGITFTIVIVFASMLSWFMYQFILKPIRLDYLQVVVFIGLVSLSVQAVDTILRKVNPALFKAFGVYLVLVIANCIILATPLILADKEYNAWESFMLSLGAGTGFLIALFLMSCVREKLELANVPPTYRGLPIAFIVAGLFALAFLGFSGMAIF
;
A
#
# COMPACT_ATOMS: atom_id res chain seq x y z
N MET A 1 20.22 -13.19 -20.09
CA MET A 1 18.95 -13.95 -20.14
C MET A 1 18.01 -13.72 -18.93
N GLY A 2 18.29 -12.77 -18.01
CA GLY A 2 17.44 -12.52 -16.83
C GLY A 2 16.51 -11.30 -16.91
N ALA A 3 16.75 -10.35 -17.82
CA ALA A 3 15.96 -9.11 -17.90
C ALA A 3 14.59 -9.30 -18.59
N ALA A 4 14.47 -10.28 -19.50
CA ALA A 4 13.22 -10.55 -20.22
C ALA A 4 12.16 -11.23 -19.35
N LEU A 5 12.56 -11.99 -18.33
CA LEU A 5 11.63 -12.69 -17.44
C LEU A 5 10.98 -11.72 -16.43
N VAL A 6 11.71 -10.70 -16.00
CA VAL A 6 11.19 -9.65 -15.09
C VAL A 6 10.20 -8.75 -15.81
N LEU A 7 10.42 -8.46 -17.11
CA LEU A 7 9.51 -7.62 -17.90
C LEU A 7 8.17 -8.31 -18.21
N LEU A 8 8.15 -9.65 -18.30
CA LEU A 8 6.93 -10.41 -18.58
C LEU A 8 6.01 -10.55 -17.35
N VAL A 9 6.58 -10.49 -16.14
CA VAL A 9 5.81 -10.51 -14.88
C VAL A 9 5.13 -9.16 -14.61
N VAL A 10 5.66 -8.05 -15.14
CA VAL A 10 5.07 -6.69 -15.01
C VAL A 10 3.75 -6.54 -15.78
N LEU A 11 3.48 -7.39 -16.78
CA LEU A 11 2.28 -7.32 -17.64
C LEU A 11 1.14 -8.28 -17.22
N ALA A 12 1.35 -9.15 -16.23
CA ALA A 12 0.39 -10.17 -15.82
C ALA A 12 -0.36 -9.82 -14.52
N GLY A 13 -0.84 -8.58 -14.41
CA GLY A 13 -1.65 -8.10 -13.28
C GLY A 13 -3.13 -8.50 -13.32
N CYS A 14 -3.52 -9.46 -14.18
CA CYS A 14 -4.88 -9.98 -14.27
C CYS A 14 -4.85 -11.45 -13.84
N ARG A 15 -5.00 -11.72 -12.54
CA ARG A 15 -5.35 -13.06 -12.06
C ARG A 15 -6.80 -13.31 -12.46
N THR A 16 -7.00 -13.91 -13.63
CA THR A 16 -8.31 -14.42 -14.08
C THR A 16 -8.47 -15.82 -13.49
N GLU A 17 -9.26 -15.97 -12.42
CA GLU A 17 -9.50 -17.28 -11.77
C GLU A 17 -10.40 -18.21 -12.61
N HIS A 18 -10.97 -17.73 -13.73
CA HIS A 18 -11.88 -18.50 -14.57
C HIS A 18 -11.20 -19.06 -15.84
N ARG A 19 -11.31 -20.38 -16.07
CA ARG A 19 -10.66 -21.12 -17.19
C ARG A 19 -11.05 -20.60 -18.58
N PHE A 20 -12.19 -19.93 -18.70
CA PHE A 20 -12.74 -19.42 -19.96
C PHE A 20 -12.51 -17.91 -20.19
N VAL A 21 -12.09 -17.14 -19.18
CA VAL A 21 -11.86 -15.69 -19.33
C VAL A 21 -10.36 -15.43 -19.35
N LYS A 22 -9.84 -14.96 -20.48
CA LYS A 22 -8.39 -14.79 -20.69
C LYS A 22 -7.87 -13.47 -20.14
N LYS A 23 -8.65 -12.39 -20.26
CA LYS A 23 -8.17 -11.05 -19.91
C LYS A 23 -9.35 -10.12 -19.64
N VAL A 24 -9.21 -9.25 -18.64
CA VAL A 24 -10.10 -8.10 -18.45
C VAL A 24 -9.26 -6.84 -18.35
N THR A 25 -9.58 -5.81 -19.14
CA THR A 25 -8.79 -4.58 -19.18
C THR A 25 -9.68 -3.35 -19.28
N PHE A 26 -9.25 -2.27 -18.64
CA PHE A 26 -9.78 -0.94 -18.94
C PHE A 26 -9.21 -0.47 -20.29
N GLU A 27 -10.06 -0.21 -21.28
CA GLU A 27 -9.61 0.33 -22.58
C GLU A 27 -9.81 1.85 -22.65
N LYS A 28 -10.88 2.38 -22.03
CA LYS A 28 -11.18 3.83 -21.94
C LYS A 28 -11.68 4.20 -20.54
N THR A 29 -11.85 5.50 -20.28
CA THR A 29 -12.34 6.05 -18.98
C THR A 29 -13.69 5.46 -18.55
N ASN A 30 -14.49 4.95 -19.49
CA ASN A 30 -15.83 4.44 -19.22
C ASN A 30 -16.01 2.98 -19.68
N ASP A 31 -14.95 2.29 -20.11
CA ASP A 31 -15.07 1.01 -20.81
C ASP A 31 -14.25 -0.09 -20.13
N ILE A 32 -14.93 -1.21 -19.80
CA ILE A 32 -14.28 -2.45 -19.36
C ILE A 32 -14.42 -3.49 -20.48
N VAL A 33 -13.28 -4.00 -20.96
CA VAL A 33 -13.22 -5.01 -22.01
C VAL A 33 -12.90 -6.38 -21.41
N ILE A 34 -13.74 -7.36 -21.69
CA ILE A 34 -13.59 -8.76 -21.30
C ILE A 34 -13.24 -9.57 -22.56
N THR A 35 -12.14 -10.29 -22.51
CA THR A 35 -11.70 -11.21 -23.57
C THR A 35 -11.89 -12.66 -23.13
N PHE A 36 -12.74 -13.39 -23.84
CA PHE A 36 -13.04 -14.80 -23.62
C PHE A 36 -12.11 -15.71 -24.45
N ALA A 37 -11.97 -16.97 -24.03
CA ALA A 37 -11.13 -17.97 -24.70
C ALA A 37 -11.76 -18.51 -26.00
N GLY A 38 -13.08 -18.40 -26.16
CA GLY A 38 -13.87 -18.83 -27.32
C GLY A 38 -15.11 -17.95 -27.53
N PRO A 39 -15.94 -18.23 -28.56
CA PRO A 39 -17.13 -17.44 -28.87
C PRO A 39 -18.22 -17.61 -27.80
N VAL A 40 -18.72 -16.49 -27.28
CA VAL A 40 -19.88 -16.45 -26.35
C VAL A 40 -21.19 -16.24 -27.11
N ASP A 41 -22.28 -16.76 -26.54
CA ASP A 41 -23.60 -16.62 -27.14
C ASP A 41 -24.08 -15.17 -27.15
N ALA A 42 -24.56 -14.70 -28.31
CA ALA A 42 -24.91 -13.30 -28.52
C ALA A 42 -26.12 -12.84 -27.69
N ALA A 43 -27.07 -13.74 -27.42
CA ALA A 43 -28.23 -13.46 -26.58
C ALA A 43 -27.84 -13.33 -25.09
N TRP A 44 -26.89 -14.14 -24.63
CA TRP A 44 -26.38 -14.09 -23.26
C TRP A 44 -25.47 -12.87 -23.04
N ALA A 45 -24.54 -12.60 -23.97
CA ALA A 45 -23.55 -11.54 -23.83
C ALA A 45 -24.15 -10.12 -23.90
N LYS A 46 -25.34 -9.95 -24.48
CA LYS A 46 -26.03 -8.65 -24.55
C LYS A 46 -26.91 -8.36 -23.33
N ASN A 47 -27.12 -9.31 -22.44
CA ASN A 47 -27.98 -9.12 -21.28
C ASN A 47 -27.21 -8.43 -20.14
N VAL A 48 -27.73 -7.29 -19.67
CA VAL A 48 -27.11 -6.47 -18.63
C VAL A 48 -27.14 -7.17 -17.27
N ASP A 49 -28.18 -7.96 -16.99
CA ASP A 49 -28.36 -8.65 -15.71
C ASP A 49 -27.30 -9.73 -15.42
N ASN A 50 -26.57 -10.13 -16.46
CA ASN A 50 -25.49 -11.11 -16.37
C ASN A 50 -24.19 -10.52 -15.85
N TYR A 51 -24.07 -9.19 -15.79
CA TYR A 51 -22.87 -8.47 -15.37
C TYR A 51 -23.19 -7.59 -14.17
N THR A 52 -22.49 -7.81 -13.06
CA THR A 52 -22.57 -6.96 -11.88
C THR A 52 -21.17 -6.40 -11.60
N VAL A 53 -21.05 -5.08 -11.58
CA VAL A 53 -19.76 -4.40 -11.38
C VAL A 53 -19.86 -3.46 -10.19
N PHE A 54 -18.90 -3.56 -9.29
CA PHE A 54 -18.80 -2.72 -8.09
C PHE A 54 -17.33 -2.41 -7.78
N GLU A 55 -17.09 -1.36 -7.00
CA GLU A 55 -15.77 -1.06 -6.47
C GLU A 55 -15.42 -2.04 -5.34
N LYS A 56 -14.17 -2.53 -5.27
CA LYS A 56 -13.78 -3.52 -4.24
C LYS A 56 -13.95 -2.98 -2.81
N GLU A 57 -13.82 -1.68 -2.61
CA GLU A 57 -13.95 -1.02 -1.29
C GLU A 57 -15.42 -0.81 -0.90
N ASP A 58 -16.31 -0.66 -1.88
CA ASP A 58 -17.74 -0.34 -1.70
C ASP A 58 -18.63 -1.34 -2.46
N PRO A 59 -18.81 -2.57 -1.94
CA PRO A 59 -19.55 -3.63 -2.63
C PRO A 59 -21.06 -3.35 -2.80
N ASP A 60 -21.60 -2.40 -2.02
CA ASP A 60 -23.02 -2.05 -2.05
C ASP A 60 -23.37 -1.07 -3.19
N ILE A 61 -22.38 -0.41 -3.81
CA ILE A 61 -22.58 0.56 -4.89
C ILE A 61 -22.38 -0.12 -6.24
N LEU A 62 -23.50 -0.48 -6.87
CA LEU A 62 -23.51 -1.08 -8.21
C LEU A 62 -23.31 -0.02 -9.30
N LEU A 63 -22.37 -0.24 -10.20
CA LEU A 63 -22.10 0.62 -11.35
C LEU A 63 -23.05 0.29 -12.50
N ALA A 64 -23.84 1.28 -12.92
CA ALA A 64 -24.81 1.13 -14.00
C ALA A 64 -24.13 1.03 -15.37
N ILE A 65 -24.32 -0.11 -16.03
CA ILE A 65 -23.88 -0.37 -17.42
C ILE A 65 -24.90 0.27 -18.37
N LYS A 66 -24.43 1.09 -19.31
CA LYS A 66 -25.25 1.79 -20.30
C LYS A 66 -25.47 0.95 -21.56
N GLU A 67 -24.42 0.30 -22.04
CA GLU A 67 -24.45 -0.47 -23.29
C GLU A 67 -23.39 -1.58 -23.26
N ILE A 68 -23.69 -2.70 -23.91
CA ILE A 68 -22.76 -3.82 -24.07
C ILE A 68 -22.53 -4.05 -25.55
N THR A 69 -21.28 -3.90 -26.00
CA THR A 69 -20.90 -4.17 -27.38
C THR A 69 -20.15 -5.48 -27.49
N LEU A 70 -20.55 -6.32 -28.44
CA LEU A 70 -19.90 -7.59 -28.75
C LEU A 70 -19.14 -7.43 -30.08
N THR A 71 -17.86 -7.76 -30.08
CA THR A 71 -17.04 -7.78 -31.31
C THR A 71 -17.57 -8.86 -32.27
N PRO A 72 -17.52 -8.68 -33.61
CA PRO A 72 -18.00 -9.66 -34.59
C PRO A 72 -17.42 -11.08 -34.40
N ASP A 73 -16.20 -11.20 -33.86
CA ASP A 73 -15.55 -12.48 -33.54
C ASP A 73 -16.17 -13.20 -32.32
N ARG A 74 -17.19 -12.63 -31.66
CA ARG A 74 -17.86 -13.14 -30.44
C ARG A 74 -16.94 -13.46 -29.26
N THR A 75 -15.69 -13.01 -29.28
CA THR A 75 -14.66 -13.31 -28.26
C THR A 75 -14.40 -12.15 -27.30
N LYS A 76 -14.88 -10.94 -27.62
CA LYS A 76 -14.68 -9.73 -26.81
C LYS A 76 -16.00 -9.03 -26.52
N VAL A 77 -16.24 -8.78 -25.24
CA VAL A 77 -17.38 -8.02 -24.73
C VAL A 77 -16.85 -6.73 -24.11
N THR A 78 -17.38 -5.60 -24.54
CA THR A 78 -17.06 -4.28 -23.97
C THR A 78 -18.28 -3.75 -23.23
N LEU A 79 -18.11 -3.50 -21.93
CA LEU A 79 -19.12 -2.87 -21.09
C LEU A 79 -18.88 -1.36 -21.07
N HIS A 80 -19.84 -0.60 -21.57
CA HIS A 80 -19.83 0.87 -21.53
C HIS A 80 -20.61 1.36 -20.31
N PHE A 81 -19.99 2.15 -19.45
CA PHE A 81 -20.61 2.67 -18.23
C PHE A 81 -21.16 4.09 -18.43
N LYS A 82 -22.24 4.41 -17.70
CA LYS A 82 -22.92 5.71 -17.79
C LYS A 82 -22.05 6.87 -17.26
N ASN A 83 -21.27 6.59 -16.21
CA ASN A 83 -20.38 7.55 -15.56
C ASN A 83 -18.92 7.15 -15.81
N ALA A 84 -18.00 8.11 -15.69
CA ALA A 84 -16.57 7.83 -15.71
C ALA A 84 -16.21 6.87 -14.57
N LEU A 85 -15.55 5.76 -14.91
CA LEU A 85 -15.09 4.80 -13.92
C LEU A 85 -13.89 5.36 -13.18
N ASN A 86 -13.84 5.12 -11.87
CA ASN A 86 -12.67 5.46 -11.07
C ASN A 86 -11.55 4.46 -11.35
N GLN A 87 -10.76 4.70 -12.40
CA GLN A 87 -9.70 3.79 -12.87
C GLN A 87 -8.58 3.54 -11.85
N SER A 88 -8.59 4.29 -10.75
CA SER A 88 -7.61 4.28 -9.66
C SER A 88 -7.93 3.23 -8.60
N ARG A 89 -9.20 2.85 -8.51
CA ARG A 89 -9.70 1.82 -7.60
C ARG A 89 -9.89 0.49 -8.32
N ALA A 90 -9.72 -0.59 -7.58
CA ALA A 90 -9.98 -1.93 -8.09
C ALA A 90 -11.48 -2.13 -8.28
N HIS A 91 -11.89 -2.60 -9.46
CA HIS A 91 -13.28 -2.94 -9.74
C HIS A 91 -13.43 -4.44 -9.78
N THR A 92 -14.45 -4.97 -9.10
CA THR A 92 -14.84 -6.37 -9.15
C THR A 92 -16.00 -6.52 -10.12
N LEU A 93 -15.86 -7.47 -11.03
CA LEU A 93 -16.83 -7.79 -12.07
C LEU A 93 -17.28 -9.22 -11.88
N MET A 94 -18.54 -9.39 -11.46
CA MET A 94 -19.20 -10.68 -11.33
C MET A 94 -19.98 -10.97 -12.60
N ILE A 95 -19.73 -12.13 -13.19
CA ILE A 95 -20.40 -12.65 -14.37
C ILE A 95 -21.18 -13.89 -13.95
N LYS A 96 -22.49 -13.90 -14.20
CA LYS A 96 -23.35 -15.06 -13.94
C LYS A 96 -23.38 -15.99 -15.16
N ASP A 97 -23.06 -17.27 -14.91
CA ASP A 97 -23.20 -18.41 -15.85
C ASP A 97 -22.84 -18.11 -17.31
N ILE A 98 -21.53 -18.08 -17.62
CA ILE A 98 -21.03 -17.83 -18.97
C ILE A 98 -21.50 -18.92 -19.93
N ILE A 99 -22.30 -18.57 -20.95
CA ILE A 99 -22.78 -19.53 -21.96
C ILE A 99 -21.95 -19.43 -23.24
N SER A 100 -21.37 -20.55 -23.66
CA SER A 100 -20.65 -20.69 -24.93
C SER A 100 -21.15 -21.95 -25.64
N GLU A 101 -21.62 -21.77 -26.89
CA GLU A 101 -22.14 -22.85 -27.74
C GLU A 101 -23.18 -23.73 -27.02
N GLY A 102 -24.10 -23.11 -26.26
CA GLY A 102 -25.16 -23.82 -25.52
C GLY A 102 -24.73 -24.58 -24.27
N LYS A 103 -23.47 -24.49 -23.83
CA LYS A 103 -22.99 -25.06 -22.55
C LYS A 103 -22.65 -23.97 -21.54
N SER A 104 -23.08 -24.16 -20.28
CA SER A 104 -22.69 -23.29 -19.17
C SER A 104 -21.25 -23.57 -18.76
N GLN A 105 -20.43 -22.53 -18.77
CA GLN A 105 -19.02 -22.51 -18.38
C GLN A 105 -18.85 -22.04 -16.92
N GLY A 106 -19.94 -21.73 -16.21
CA GLY A 106 -19.95 -21.29 -14.80
C GLY A 106 -19.87 -19.78 -14.60
N ALA A 107 -19.96 -19.36 -13.33
CA ALA A 107 -19.85 -17.97 -12.92
C ALA A 107 -18.38 -17.55 -12.74
N ALA A 108 -18.05 -16.31 -13.10
CA ALA A 108 -16.70 -15.76 -12.96
C ALA A 108 -16.71 -14.48 -12.13
N VAL A 109 -15.79 -14.36 -11.17
CA VAL A 109 -15.51 -13.12 -10.46
C VAL A 109 -14.13 -12.64 -10.89
N LEU A 110 -14.06 -11.44 -11.45
CA LEU A 110 -12.87 -10.90 -12.09
C LEU A 110 -12.53 -9.54 -11.51
N THR A 111 -11.28 -9.30 -11.16
CA THR A 111 -10.82 -8.00 -10.66
C THR A 111 -10.08 -7.26 -11.77
N VAL A 112 -10.49 -6.02 -12.05
CA VAL A 112 -9.85 -5.15 -13.06
C VAL A 112 -9.10 -4.02 -12.34
N LYS A 113 -7.81 -3.88 -12.63
CA LYS A 113 -6.93 -2.80 -12.15
C LYS A 113 -6.13 -2.21 -13.33
N LYS A 114 -5.90 -0.89 -13.34
CA LYS A 114 -5.02 -0.21 -14.31
C LYS A 114 -3.55 -0.60 -14.07
N LEU A 115 -2.69 -0.32 -15.07
CA LEU A 115 -1.25 -0.63 -15.14
C LEU A 115 -0.58 -0.69 -13.76
N TYR A 116 -0.28 -1.92 -13.31
CA TYR A 116 0.10 -2.28 -11.94
C TYR A 116 1.23 -1.39 -11.36
N LEU A 117 2.17 -0.97 -12.21
CA LEU A 117 3.29 -0.13 -11.79
C LEU A 117 2.87 1.28 -11.33
N GLY A 118 1.90 1.91 -12.00
CA GLY A 118 1.42 3.25 -11.63
C GLY A 118 0.68 3.24 -10.29
N TYR A 119 -0.10 2.18 -10.04
CA TYR A 119 -0.79 1.95 -8.78
C TYR A 119 0.19 1.65 -7.63
N LEU A 120 1.26 0.88 -7.88
CA LEU A 120 2.33 0.68 -6.90
C LEU A 120 3.01 2.00 -6.52
N PHE A 121 3.27 2.83 -7.52
CA PHE A 121 3.91 4.13 -7.32
C PHE A 121 2.99 5.11 -6.58
N SER A 122 1.68 5.06 -6.83
CA SER A 122 0.70 5.87 -6.08
C SER A 122 0.64 5.46 -4.61
N ILE A 123 0.68 4.16 -4.29
CA ILE A 123 0.78 3.69 -2.89
C ILE A 123 2.05 4.23 -2.22
N LEU A 124 3.18 4.17 -2.92
CA LEU A 124 4.47 4.62 -2.40
C LEU A 124 4.47 6.12 -2.10
N ILE A 125 4.03 6.96 -3.06
CA ILE A 125 3.95 8.42 -2.84
C ILE A 125 2.87 8.75 -1.82
N GLY A 126 1.74 8.05 -1.87
CA GLY A 126 0.63 8.18 -0.93
C GLY A 126 1.09 7.96 0.50
N ALA A 127 1.81 6.87 0.77
CA ALA A 127 2.33 6.57 2.10
C ALA A 127 3.46 7.51 2.54
N MET A 128 4.27 8.00 1.59
CA MET A 128 5.41 8.87 1.87
C MET A 128 4.99 10.31 2.23
N LEU A 129 3.99 10.85 1.51
CA LEU A 129 3.62 12.28 1.57
C LEU A 129 2.17 12.51 1.99
N ILE A 130 1.20 11.90 1.31
CA ILE A 130 -0.24 12.22 1.46
C ILE A 130 -0.77 11.72 2.81
N HIS A 131 -0.50 10.46 3.12
CA HIS A 131 -0.88 9.78 4.37
C HIS A 131 0.36 9.53 5.22
N ASN A 132 1.19 10.56 5.40
CA ASN A 132 2.41 10.45 6.18
C ASN A 132 2.12 9.95 7.60
N PHE A 133 2.80 8.88 8.00
CA PHE A 133 2.56 8.20 9.27
C PHE A 133 2.88 9.08 10.49
N VAL A 134 3.84 10.01 10.36
CA VAL A 134 4.30 10.87 11.45
C VAL A 134 3.39 12.09 11.61
N PHE A 135 3.14 12.81 10.51
CA PHE A 135 2.45 14.10 10.56
C PHE A 135 0.92 13.97 10.46
N THR A 136 0.40 13.00 9.71
CA THR A 136 -1.04 12.84 9.50
C THR A 136 -1.66 11.86 10.49
N LYS A 137 -0.91 10.80 10.85
CA LYS A 137 -1.39 9.73 11.74
C LYS A 137 -0.73 9.72 13.12
N TYR A 138 0.19 10.65 13.40
CA TYR A 138 0.84 10.83 14.70
C TYR A 138 1.56 9.59 15.26
N LEU A 139 2.09 8.73 14.38
CA LEU A 139 2.82 7.52 14.77
C LEU A 139 4.33 7.76 14.82
N GLY A 140 5.00 7.12 15.77
CA GLY A 140 6.48 7.11 15.86
C GLY A 140 7.10 8.37 16.45
N LEU A 141 6.30 9.21 17.11
CA LEU A 141 6.74 10.46 17.74
C LEU A 141 7.85 10.26 18.80
N CYS A 142 7.87 9.12 19.49
CA CYS A 142 8.83 8.81 20.56
C CYS A 142 10.28 8.89 20.06
N VAL A 143 10.56 8.23 18.93
CA VAL A 143 11.89 8.24 18.32
C VAL A 143 12.11 9.52 17.54
N PHE A 144 11.06 10.05 16.92
CA PHE A 144 11.11 11.30 16.18
C PHE A 144 11.65 12.48 17.01
N PHE A 145 11.18 12.67 18.23
CA PHE A 145 11.69 13.75 19.10
C PHE A 145 13.04 13.43 19.74
N GLY A 146 13.37 12.16 19.94
CA GLY A 146 14.66 11.74 20.51
C GLY A 146 15.83 11.94 19.54
N THR A 147 15.65 11.60 18.26
CA THR A 147 16.76 11.50 17.30
C THR A 147 16.84 12.64 16.30
N SER A 148 15.93 13.63 16.38
CA SER A 148 15.92 14.80 15.50
C SER A 148 16.90 15.93 15.91
N GLN A 149 17.72 15.76 16.95
CA GLN A 149 18.63 16.84 17.38
C GLN A 149 19.74 17.15 16.37
N LYS A 150 20.30 16.13 15.71
CA LYS A 150 21.43 16.28 14.77
C LYS A 150 21.08 15.65 13.43
N ARG A 151 21.42 16.32 12.32
CA ARG A 151 21.09 15.82 10.96
C ARG A 151 21.72 14.48 10.66
N THR A 152 22.99 14.29 11.02
CA THR A 152 23.72 13.04 10.80
C THR A 152 23.08 11.86 11.53
N THR A 153 22.62 12.10 12.77
CA THR A 153 21.91 11.13 13.59
C THR A 153 20.51 10.81 13.03
N ALA A 154 19.77 11.84 12.60
CA ALA A 154 18.42 11.69 12.06
C ALA A 154 18.40 10.86 10.76
N VAL A 155 19.35 11.10 9.84
CA VAL A 155 19.46 10.34 8.59
C VAL A 155 19.81 8.88 8.85
N GLY A 156 20.78 8.61 9.73
CA GLY A 156 21.14 7.24 10.12
C GLY A 156 19.95 6.48 10.68
N MET A 157 19.18 7.10 11.58
CA MET A 157 18.00 6.48 12.17
C MET A 157 16.88 6.26 11.17
N GLY A 158 16.59 7.22 10.29
CA GLY A 158 15.53 7.05 9.30
C GLY A 158 15.82 5.91 8.31
N ILE A 159 17.09 5.71 7.92
CA ILE A 159 17.49 4.59 7.07
C ILE A 159 17.31 3.26 7.80
N THR A 160 17.80 3.16 9.04
CA THR A 160 17.60 1.95 9.86
C THR A 160 16.12 1.61 10.03
N PHE A 161 15.29 2.61 10.32
CA PHE A 161 13.84 2.43 10.44
C PHE A 161 13.21 1.93 9.15
N THR A 162 13.60 2.48 8.00
CA THR A 162 13.08 2.06 6.70
C THR A 162 13.36 0.59 6.45
N ILE A 163 14.60 0.14 6.72
CA ILE A 163 14.98 -1.26 6.57
C ILE A 163 14.15 -2.15 7.50
N VAL A 164 14.05 -1.81 8.79
CA VAL A 164 13.29 -2.58 9.77
C VAL A 164 11.81 -2.68 9.39
N ILE A 165 11.18 -1.57 9.00
CA ILE A 165 9.76 -1.53 8.61
C ILE A 165 9.52 -2.43 7.40
N VAL A 166 10.37 -2.36 6.37
CA VAL A 166 10.25 -3.19 5.17
C VAL A 166 10.38 -4.68 5.53
N PHE A 167 11.41 -5.06 6.30
CA PHE A 167 11.59 -6.46 6.70
C PHE A 167 10.45 -6.98 7.57
N ALA A 168 10.06 -6.23 8.61
CA ALA A 168 9.00 -6.63 9.53
C ALA A 168 7.64 -6.75 8.82
N SER A 169 7.34 -5.84 7.90
CA SER A 169 6.07 -5.84 7.16
C SER A 169 6.02 -6.97 6.13
N MET A 170 7.13 -7.29 5.46
CA MET A 170 7.21 -8.45 4.55
C MET A 170 7.03 -9.78 5.28
N LEU A 171 7.68 -9.93 6.44
CA LEU A 171 7.54 -11.13 7.25
C LEU A 171 6.10 -11.25 7.80
N SER A 172 5.52 -10.14 8.25
CA SER A 172 4.13 -10.10 8.74
C SER A 172 3.13 -10.40 7.63
N TRP A 173 3.34 -9.89 6.42
CA TRP A 173 2.53 -10.21 5.25
C TRP A 173 2.51 -11.71 4.95
N PHE A 174 3.70 -12.32 4.91
CA PHE A 174 3.85 -13.74 4.66
C PHE A 174 3.10 -14.54 5.74
N MET A 175 3.29 -14.20 7.00
CA MET A 175 2.65 -14.92 8.09
C MET A 175 1.12 -14.74 8.10
N TYR A 176 0.63 -13.54 7.80
CA TYR A 176 -0.80 -13.26 7.72
C TYR A 176 -1.48 -14.08 6.64
N GLN A 177 -0.91 -14.11 5.43
CA GLN A 177 -1.50 -14.80 4.28
C GLN A 177 -1.42 -16.32 4.39
N PHE A 178 -0.31 -16.88 4.91
CA PHE A 178 -0.08 -18.32 4.95
C PHE A 178 -0.53 -19.00 6.24
N ILE A 179 -0.68 -18.28 7.35
CA ILE A 179 -1.01 -18.86 8.66
C ILE A 179 -2.34 -18.34 9.19
N LEU A 180 -2.52 -17.02 9.28
CA LEU A 180 -3.70 -16.45 9.96
C LEU A 180 -4.97 -16.64 9.14
N LYS A 181 -4.90 -16.32 7.83
CA LYS A 181 -6.04 -16.43 6.91
C LYS A 181 -6.60 -17.86 6.77
N PRO A 182 -5.79 -18.92 6.57
CA PRO A 182 -6.33 -20.28 6.45
C PRO A 182 -6.87 -20.86 7.75
N ILE A 183 -6.31 -20.46 8.91
CA ILE A 183 -6.73 -20.98 10.22
C ILE A 183 -7.85 -20.10 10.83
N ARG A 184 -8.25 -18.98 10.18
CA ARG A 184 -9.31 -18.05 10.65
C ARG A 184 -9.02 -17.46 12.03
N LEU A 185 -7.75 -17.16 12.30
CA LEU A 185 -7.26 -16.60 13.58
C LEU A 185 -7.00 -15.09 13.50
N ASP A 186 -7.89 -14.36 12.82
CA ASP A 186 -7.72 -12.93 12.57
C ASP A 186 -7.66 -12.10 13.87
N TYR A 187 -8.33 -12.55 14.95
CA TYR A 187 -8.30 -11.89 16.25
C TYR A 187 -6.91 -11.89 16.92
N LEU A 188 -6.03 -12.85 16.57
CA LEU A 188 -4.70 -12.98 17.17
C LEU A 188 -3.64 -12.15 16.42
N GLN A 189 -4.02 -11.45 15.34
CA GLN A 189 -3.10 -10.72 14.46
C GLN A 189 -2.19 -9.75 15.20
N VAL A 190 -2.70 -9.01 16.19
CA VAL A 190 -1.93 -7.98 16.90
C VAL A 190 -0.79 -8.62 17.70
N VAL A 191 -1.08 -9.69 18.44
CA VAL A 191 -0.09 -10.41 19.25
C VAL A 191 0.99 -11.01 18.35
N VAL A 192 0.56 -11.59 17.23
CA VAL A 192 1.44 -12.18 16.23
C VAL A 192 2.38 -11.14 15.60
N PHE A 193 1.84 -9.99 15.19
CA PHE A 193 2.63 -8.92 14.58
C PHE A 193 3.63 -8.30 15.57
N ILE A 194 3.25 -8.11 16.83
CA ILE A 194 4.21 -7.66 17.87
C ILE A 194 5.38 -8.64 17.99
N GLY A 195 5.10 -9.94 18.02
CA GLY A 195 6.14 -10.98 18.07
C GLY A 195 7.09 -10.94 16.86
N LEU A 196 6.54 -10.81 15.66
CA LEU A 196 7.33 -10.72 14.42
C LEU A 196 8.17 -9.44 14.33
N VAL A 197 7.61 -8.30 14.75
CA VAL A 197 8.33 -7.03 14.82
C VAL A 197 9.47 -7.14 15.83
N SER A 198 9.23 -7.69 17.01
CA SER A 198 10.27 -7.90 18.03
C SER A 198 11.41 -8.75 17.48
N LEU A 199 11.11 -9.88 16.82
CA LEU A 199 12.11 -10.74 16.20
C LEU A 199 12.93 -9.99 15.13
N SER A 200 12.25 -9.21 14.27
CA SER A 200 12.88 -8.46 13.18
C SER A 200 13.81 -7.37 13.71
N VAL A 201 13.37 -6.61 14.70
CA VAL A 201 14.18 -5.54 15.32
C VAL A 201 15.38 -6.14 16.05
N GLN A 202 15.20 -7.27 16.74
CA GLN A 202 16.28 -7.92 17.47
C GLN A 202 17.36 -8.53 16.55
N ALA A 203 16.94 -9.04 15.38
CA ALA A 203 17.86 -9.43 14.32
C ALA A 203 18.69 -8.23 13.84
N VAL A 204 18.04 -7.08 13.61
CA VAL A 204 18.73 -5.84 13.20
C VAL A 204 19.66 -5.31 14.31
N ASP A 205 19.26 -5.36 15.59
CA ASP A 205 20.13 -4.98 16.72
C ASP A 205 21.45 -5.77 16.70
N THR A 206 21.34 -7.09 16.52
CA THR A 206 22.49 -7.99 16.49
C THR A 206 23.40 -7.71 15.28
N ILE A 207 22.82 -7.46 14.11
CA ILE A 207 23.56 -7.09 12.90
C ILE A 207 24.29 -5.75 13.10
N LEU A 208 23.60 -4.75 13.68
CA LEU A 208 24.16 -3.41 13.85
C LEU A 208 25.34 -3.39 14.83
N ARG A 209 25.26 -4.18 15.91
CA ARG A 209 26.39 -4.39 16.84
C ARG A 209 27.65 -4.91 16.14
N LYS A 210 27.49 -5.75 15.12
CA LYS A 210 28.61 -6.40 14.43
C LYS A 210 29.16 -5.58 13.26
N VAL A 211 28.29 -4.85 12.54
CA VAL A 211 28.68 -4.10 11.34
C VAL A 211 29.26 -2.73 11.69
N ASN A 212 28.67 -1.99 12.65
CA ASN A 212 29.11 -0.63 12.95
C ASN A 212 28.99 -0.29 14.46
N PRO A 213 29.99 -0.64 15.28
CA PRO A 213 29.95 -0.43 16.72
C PRO A 213 29.93 1.05 17.12
N ALA A 214 30.46 1.95 16.28
CA ALA A 214 30.40 3.40 16.52
C ALA A 214 28.96 3.92 16.45
N LEU A 215 28.19 3.43 15.47
CA LEU A 215 26.76 3.71 15.33
C LEU A 215 26.01 3.12 16.54
N PHE A 216 26.26 1.85 16.87
CA PHE A 216 25.63 1.20 18.01
C PHE A 216 25.84 1.94 19.34
N LYS A 217 27.04 2.48 19.60
CA LYS A 217 27.34 3.25 20.83
C LYS A 217 26.58 4.58 20.89
N ALA A 218 26.32 5.22 19.74
CA ALA A 218 25.52 6.43 19.66
C ALA A 218 24.01 6.17 19.72
N PHE A 219 23.57 4.97 19.31
CA PHE A 219 22.15 4.59 19.15
C PHE A 219 21.62 3.60 20.18
N GLY A 220 22.45 3.11 21.11
CA GLY A 220 22.13 2.00 22.01
C GLY A 220 20.83 2.15 22.81
N VAL A 221 20.50 3.37 23.25
CA VAL A 221 19.23 3.66 23.96
C VAL A 221 18.03 3.64 23.01
N TYR A 222 18.22 4.06 21.76
CA TYR A 222 17.14 4.14 20.79
C TYR A 222 16.78 2.80 20.15
N LEU A 223 17.69 1.82 20.13
CA LEU A 223 17.43 0.47 19.62
C LEU A 223 16.30 -0.24 20.38
N VAL A 224 16.23 -0.05 21.71
CA VAL A 224 15.12 -0.53 22.54
C VAL A 224 13.83 0.30 22.31
N LEU A 225 13.94 1.57 21.92
CA LEU A 225 12.76 2.35 21.53
C LEU A 225 12.23 1.97 20.14
N VAL A 226 13.01 1.28 19.30
CA VAL A 226 12.57 0.80 17.99
C VAL A 226 11.52 -0.31 18.15
N ILE A 227 11.72 -1.27 19.07
CA ILE A 227 10.78 -2.39 19.28
C ILE A 227 9.37 -1.92 19.63
N ALA A 228 9.26 -0.82 20.38
CA ALA A 228 8.01 -0.25 20.85
C ALA A 228 7.51 0.89 19.95
N ASN A 229 8.08 1.07 18.76
CA ASN A 229 7.69 2.16 17.90
C ASN A 229 6.38 1.84 17.16
N CYS A 230 5.39 2.71 17.35
CA CYS A 230 4.05 2.54 16.80
C CYS A 230 4.03 2.48 15.26
N ILE A 231 4.97 3.14 14.55
CA ILE A 231 5.01 3.09 13.08
C ILE A 231 5.32 1.69 12.55
N ILE A 232 6.18 0.94 13.27
CA ILE A 232 6.64 -0.38 12.86
C ILE A 232 5.53 -1.41 13.06
N LEU A 233 4.71 -1.24 14.10
CA LEU A 233 3.54 -2.08 14.33
C LEU A 233 2.33 -1.69 13.46
N ALA A 234 2.11 -0.40 13.22
CA ALA A 234 0.96 0.06 12.44
C ALA A 234 1.05 -0.32 10.96
N THR A 235 2.25 -0.39 10.39
CA THR A 235 2.45 -0.75 8.97
C THR A 235 1.90 -2.16 8.64
N PRO A 236 2.29 -3.25 9.34
CA PRO A 236 1.73 -4.58 9.11
C PRO A 236 0.24 -4.68 9.49
N LEU A 237 -0.25 -3.87 10.43
CA LEU A 237 -1.67 -3.85 10.77
C LEU A 237 -2.53 -3.26 9.64
N ILE A 238 -2.10 -2.14 9.05
CA ILE A 238 -2.76 -1.53 7.87
C ILE A 238 -2.69 -2.47 6.66
N LEU A 239 -1.61 -3.26 6.58
CA LEU A 239 -1.43 -4.25 5.54
C LEU A 239 -2.47 -5.37 5.58
N ALA A 240 -2.73 -5.87 6.78
CA ALA A 240 -3.70 -6.92 7.05
C ALA A 240 -5.13 -6.41 6.81
N ASP A 241 -5.43 -5.21 7.31
CA ASP A 241 -6.73 -4.54 7.17
C ASP A 241 -7.10 -4.29 5.69
N LYS A 242 -6.13 -3.84 4.87
CA LYS A 242 -6.36 -3.58 3.44
C LYS A 242 -6.15 -4.80 2.53
N GLU A 243 -5.80 -5.96 3.09
CA GLU A 243 -5.47 -7.19 2.35
C GLU A 243 -4.56 -6.97 1.13
N TYR A 244 -3.47 -6.23 1.32
CA TYR A 244 -2.54 -5.92 0.23
C TYR A 244 -1.79 -7.17 -0.26
N ASN A 245 -1.40 -7.19 -1.53
CA ASN A 245 -0.51 -8.20 -2.11
C ASN A 245 0.96 -7.96 -1.74
N ALA A 246 1.83 -8.97 -1.86
CA ALA A 246 3.27 -8.87 -1.51
C ALA A 246 3.95 -7.59 -2.00
N TRP A 247 3.70 -7.22 -3.26
CA TRP A 247 4.29 -6.05 -3.90
C TRP A 247 3.66 -4.73 -3.45
N GLU A 248 2.35 -4.70 -3.22
CA GLU A 248 1.64 -3.54 -2.66
C GLU A 248 2.13 -3.29 -1.22
N SER A 249 2.32 -4.37 -0.46
CA SER A 249 2.87 -4.38 0.88
C SER A 249 4.29 -3.84 0.94
N PHE A 250 5.14 -4.22 -0.02
CA PHE A 250 6.52 -3.75 -0.09
C PHE A 250 6.57 -2.24 -0.35
N MET A 251 5.77 -1.76 -1.31
CA MET A 251 5.71 -0.33 -1.64
C MET A 251 5.14 0.52 -0.51
N LEU A 252 4.10 0.02 0.19
CA LEU A 252 3.56 0.69 1.38
C LEU A 252 4.62 0.82 2.47
N SER A 253 5.33 -0.26 2.75
CA SER A 253 6.35 -0.30 3.81
C SER A 253 7.54 0.59 3.49
N LEU A 254 7.96 0.62 2.23
CA LEU A 254 9.02 1.49 1.74
C LEU A 254 8.59 2.96 1.79
N GLY A 255 7.34 3.26 1.42
CA GLY A 255 6.75 4.59 1.54
C GLY A 255 6.65 5.06 3.00
N ALA A 256 6.21 4.19 3.91
CA ALA A 256 6.13 4.49 5.35
C ALA A 256 7.51 4.78 5.97
N GLY A 257 8.51 3.95 5.65
CA GLY A 257 9.88 4.16 6.13
C GLY A 257 10.52 5.42 5.54
N THR A 258 10.38 5.63 4.23
CA THR A 258 10.92 6.82 3.55
C THR A 258 10.21 8.10 4.03
N GLY A 259 8.90 8.04 4.25
CA GLY A 259 8.12 9.15 4.83
C GLY A 259 8.58 9.50 6.24
N PHE A 260 8.93 8.51 7.05
CA PHE A 260 9.53 8.71 8.38
C PHE A 260 10.93 9.34 8.29
N LEU A 261 11.78 8.87 7.36
CA LEU A 261 13.10 9.46 7.10
C LEU A 261 12.99 10.94 6.70
N ILE A 262 12.09 11.26 5.77
CA ILE A 262 11.85 12.65 5.32
C ILE A 262 11.38 13.51 6.50
N ALA A 263 10.41 13.02 7.29
CA ALA A 263 9.91 13.74 8.46
C ALA A 263 11.05 14.03 9.46
N LEU A 264 11.85 13.01 9.80
CA LEU A 264 13.00 13.15 10.70
C LEU A 264 14.04 14.15 10.17
N PHE A 265 14.34 14.08 8.88
CA PHE A 265 15.31 14.96 8.25
C PHE A 265 14.85 16.42 8.26
N LEU A 266 13.60 16.69 7.92
CA LEU A 266 13.00 18.02 7.97
C LEU A 266 13.02 18.58 9.40
N MET A 267 12.63 17.77 10.37
CA MET A 267 12.64 18.17 11.77
C MET A 267 14.04 18.50 12.25
N SER A 268 15.02 17.69 11.88
CA SER A 268 16.41 17.92 12.29
C SER A 268 17.02 19.18 11.67
N CYS A 269 16.70 19.47 10.41
CA CYS A 269 17.08 20.73 9.78
C CYS A 269 16.54 21.95 10.53
N VAL A 270 15.28 21.91 10.96
CA VAL A 270 14.66 23.02 11.70
C VAL A 270 15.19 23.10 13.13
N ARG A 271 15.42 21.96 13.80
CA ARG A 271 15.97 21.95 15.17
C ARG A 271 17.38 22.52 15.24
N GLU A 272 18.26 22.18 14.31
CA GLU A 272 19.60 22.79 14.27
C GLU A 272 19.54 24.31 14.01
N LYS A 273 18.59 24.78 13.20
CA LYS A 273 18.38 26.22 13.01
C LYS A 273 17.83 26.91 14.26
N LEU A 274 16.97 26.23 15.02
CA LEU A 274 16.39 26.75 16.27
C LEU A 274 17.43 26.89 17.39
N GLU A 275 18.48 26.08 17.38
CA GLU A 275 19.58 26.23 18.34
C GLU A 275 20.34 27.55 18.17
N LEU A 276 20.41 28.06 16.95
CA LEU A 276 21.02 29.36 16.62
C LEU A 276 20.04 30.53 16.77
N ALA A 277 18.74 30.25 16.85
CA ALA A 277 17.70 31.27 16.95
C ALA A 277 17.51 31.76 18.38
N ASN A 278 17.05 33.01 18.51
CA ASN A 278 16.85 33.64 19.81
C ASN A 278 15.51 33.19 20.44
N VAL A 279 15.46 31.94 20.92
CA VAL A 279 14.28 31.35 21.55
C VAL A 279 14.29 31.65 23.06
N PRO A 280 13.15 32.08 23.67
CA PRO A 280 13.05 32.29 25.11
C PRO A 280 13.48 31.03 25.88
N PRO A 281 14.17 31.18 27.03
CA PRO A 281 14.76 30.05 27.75
C PRO A 281 13.73 28.98 28.14
N THR A 282 12.49 29.36 28.45
CA THR A 282 11.40 28.46 28.83
C THR A 282 10.95 27.53 27.70
N TYR A 283 11.12 27.94 26.43
CA TYR A 283 10.67 27.16 25.26
C TYR A 283 11.78 26.33 24.63
N ARG A 284 13.04 26.45 25.08
CA ARG A 284 14.17 25.75 24.48
C ARG A 284 14.05 24.23 24.64
N GLY A 285 14.45 23.48 23.60
CA GLY A 285 14.47 22.02 23.61
C GLY A 285 13.17 21.39 23.10
N LEU A 286 12.53 20.58 23.95
CA LEU A 286 11.31 19.82 23.60
C LEU A 286 10.07 20.70 23.34
N PRO A 287 9.76 21.75 24.14
CA PRO A 287 8.54 22.54 23.94
C PRO A 287 8.46 23.17 22.55
N ILE A 288 9.52 23.83 22.09
CA ILE A 288 9.57 24.40 20.73
C ILE A 288 9.53 23.32 19.65
N ALA A 289 10.09 22.13 19.91
CA ALA A 289 10.01 21.00 18.98
C ALA A 289 8.55 20.53 18.78
N PHE A 290 7.72 20.52 19.82
CA PHE A 290 6.29 20.21 19.68
C PHE A 290 5.54 21.26 18.86
N ILE A 291 5.84 22.55 19.07
CA ILE A 291 5.23 23.64 18.28
C ILE A 291 5.58 23.50 16.80
N VAL A 292 6.86 23.26 16.50
CA VAL A 292 7.35 23.06 15.13
C VAL A 292 6.74 21.81 14.49
N ALA A 293 6.63 20.71 15.24
CA ALA A 293 5.99 19.50 14.75
C ALA A 293 4.50 19.75 14.42
N GLY A 294 3.80 20.56 15.21
CA GLY A 294 2.43 21.00 14.91
C GLY A 294 2.34 21.85 13.64
N LEU A 295 3.27 22.78 13.44
CA LEU A 295 3.36 23.57 12.20
C LEU A 295 3.62 22.69 10.97
N PHE A 296 4.50 21.68 11.10
CA PHE A 296 4.69 20.68 10.05
C PHE A 296 3.43 19.86 9.80
N ALA A 297 2.72 19.43 10.85
CA ALA A 297 1.46 18.70 10.69
C ALA A 297 0.43 19.52 9.90
N LEU A 298 0.29 20.81 10.20
CA LEU A 298 -0.58 21.72 9.44
C LEU A 298 -0.16 21.86 7.97
N ALA A 299 1.15 21.97 7.70
CA ALA A 299 1.66 22.04 6.33
C ALA A 299 1.40 20.74 5.55
N PHE A 300 1.59 19.59 6.18
CA PHE A 300 1.35 18.28 5.56
C PHE A 300 -0.15 17.98 5.38
N LEU A 301 -1.02 18.55 6.21
CA LEU A 301 -2.47 18.41 6.05
C LEU A 301 -2.96 19.02 4.71
N GLY A 302 -2.26 20.03 4.18
CA GLY A 302 -2.51 20.57 2.84
C GLY A 302 -2.35 19.54 1.71
N PHE A 303 -1.56 18.48 1.92
CA PHE A 303 -1.40 17.39 0.96
C PHE A 303 -2.50 16.33 1.05
N SER A 304 -3.33 16.35 2.09
CA SER A 304 -4.39 15.34 2.31
C SER A 304 -5.47 15.35 1.22
N GLY A 305 -5.60 16.44 0.46
CA GLY A 305 -6.55 16.55 -0.66
C GLY A 305 -5.99 16.08 -2.01
N MET A 306 -4.70 15.72 -2.10
CA MET A 306 -4.11 15.24 -3.34
C MET A 306 -4.43 13.76 -3.55
N ALA A 307 -5.26 13.46 -4.53
CA ALA A 307 -5.39 12.12 -5.09
C ALA A 307 -4.38 11.96 -6.23
N ILE A 308 -3.39 11.09 -6.04
CA ILE A 308 -2.42 10.76 -7.11
C ILE A 308 -2.93 9.49 -7.78
N PHE A 309 -3.54 9.73 -8.95
CA PHE A 309 -4.34 8.80 -9.75
C PHE A 309 -5.62 8.40 -9.03
#